data_AF-A0A0F9CLG8-F1
#
_entry.id   AF-A0A0F9CLG8-F1
#
_cell.length_a   1.000
_cell.length_b   1.000
_cell.length_c   1.000
_cell.angle_alpha   90.00
_cell.angle_beta   90.00
_cell.angle_gamma   90.00
#
_symmetry.space_group_name_H-M   'P 1'
#
loop_
_entity.id
_entity.type
_entity.pdbx_description
1 polymer ?
#
loop_
_entity_poly.entity_id
_entity_poly.type
_entity_poly.pdbx_seq_one_letter_code
_entity_poly.pdbx_strand_id
1 'polypeptide(L)'
;MSSLIPERPLIISPSLATTIGLEEALLLQVLNDATAFSSGVNRQGYRWFTLQRSELQSRLPFWNQHELQRISKNLKDQGIILIESAPLTQSEQLSFAMNEPIDAPAPKPEPAQPAVMRQSRPAAAPPARRSANLLAENWQPDEDLLQLMALNHNIPRDFALQQREDFLLY
;
A
#
# COMPACT_ATOMS: atom_id res chain seq x y z
N MET A 1 10.29 -35.73 10.89
CA MET A 1 9.14 -34.82 11.09
C MET A 1 9.48 -33.52 10.40
N SER A 2 9.23 -33.44 9.09
CA SER A 2 9.83 -32.43 8.21
C SER A 2 8.92 -31.22 8.08
N SER A 3 9.19 -30.18 8.88
CA SER A 3 8.71 -28.82 8.66
C SER A 3 9.51 -28.22 7.51
N LEU A 4 9.09 -28.41 6.25
CA LEU A 4 9.84 -27.96 5.08
C LEU A 4 8.91 -27.52 3.93
N ILE A 5 7.95 -26.64 4.21
CA ILE A 5 7.43 -25.77 3.15
C ILE A 5 8.15 -24.42 3.36
N PRO A 6 9.28 -24.17 2.67
CA PRO A 6 9.94 -22.87 2.69
C PRO A 6 9.16 -21.81 1.88
N GLU A 7 7.95 -22.12 1.41
CA GLU A 7 7.11 -21.18 0.68
C GLU A 7 6.29 -20.31 1.63
N ARG A 8 6.35 -19.00 1.39
CA ARG A 8 5.59 -18.00 2.15
C ARG A 8 4.10 -18.14 1.81
N PRO A 9 3.20 -18.25 2.80
CA PRO A 9 1.76 -18.31 2.52
C PRO A 9 1.30 -17.03 1.83
N LEU A 10 0.55 -17.19 0.74
CA LEU A 10 -0.09 -16.07 0.03
C LEU A 10 -1.42 -15.73 0.72
N ILE A 11 -1.45 -14.57 1.38
CA ILE A 11 -2.68 -14.04 1.99
C ILE A 11 -3.40 -13.18 0.95
N ILE A 12 -4.63 -13.54 0.62
CA ILE A 12 -5.46 -12.82 -0.36
C ILE A 12 -6.71 -12.30 0.33
N SER A 13 -7.04 -11.04 0.08
CA SER A 13 -8.28 -10.44 0.55
C SER A 13 -9.45 -10.90 -0.31
N PRO A 14 -10.49 -11.56 0.26
CA PRO A 14 -11.65 -12.03 -0.51
C PRO A 14 -12.37 -10.90 -1.25
N SER A 15 -12.48 -9.72 -0.63
CA SER A 15 -13.09 -8.54 -1.26
C SER A 15 -12.32 -8.08 -2.50
N LEU A 16 -10.99 -8.10 -2.45
CA LEU A 16 -10.15 -7.70 -3.58
C LEU A 16 -10.25 -8.73 -4.71
N ALA A 17 -10.17 -10.02 -4.38
CA ALA A 17 -10.38 -11.11 -5.34
C ALA A 17 -11.77 -11.06 -6.00
N THR A 18 -12.78 -10.54 -5.30
CA THR A 18 -14.12 -10.33 -5.87
C THR A 18 -14.15 -9.18 -6.87
N THR A 19 -13.39 -8.11 -6.62
CA THR A 19 -13.34 -6.91 -7.48
C THR A 19 -12.50 -7.13 -8.74
N ILE A 20 -11.31 -7.72 -8.59
CA ILE A 20 -10.32 -7.80 -9.68
C ILE A 20 -10.15 -9.21 -10.25
N GLY A 21 -10.69 -10.23 -9.57
CA GLY A 21 -10.47 -11.65 -9.86
C GLY A 21 -9.44 -12.28 -8.93
N LEU A 22 -9.62 -13.57 -8.64
CA LEU A 22 -8.71 -14.33 -7.75
C LEU A 22 -7.31 -14.45 -8.36
N GLU A 23 -7.23 -14.66 -9.67
CA GLU A 23 -5.97 -14.86 -10.38
C GLU A 23 -5.14 -13.57 -10.38
N GLU A 24 -5.79 -12.45 -10.67
CA GLU A 24 -5.20 -11.12 -10.61
C GLU A 24 -4.76 -10.79 -9.17
N ALA A 25 -5.58 -11.08 -8.17
CA ALA A 25 -5.23 -10.86 -6.77
C ALA A 25 -3.99 -11.66 -6.34
N LEU A 26 -3.89 -12.92 -6.76
CA LEU A 26 -2.74 -13.78 -6.50
C LEU A 26 -1.47 -13.25 -7.15
N LEU A 27 -1.53 -12.86 -8.43
CA LEU A 27 -0.38 -12.28 -9.13
C LEU A 27 0.06 -10.99 -8.45
N LEU A 28 -0.87 -10.08 -8.16
CA LEU A 28 -0.58 -8.81 -7.48
C LEU A 28 0.12 -9.03 -6.14
N GLN A 29 -0.36 -10.01 -5.35
CA GLN A 29 0.25 -10.34 -4.07
C GLN A 29 1.69 -10.83 -4.22
N VAL A 30 1.98 -11.69 -5.20
CA VAL A 30 3.34 -12.16 -5.47
C VAL A 30 4.26 -11.04 -5.95
N LEU A 31 3.75 -10.15 -6.81
CA LEU A 31 4.50 -8.98 -7.26
C LEU A 31 4.83 -8.07 -6.06
N ASN A 32 3.85 -7.78 -5.20
CA ASN A 32 4.04 -6.96 -4.01
C ASN A 32 5.11 -7.56 -3.06
N ASP A 33 5.04 -8.87 -2.83
CA ASP A 33 6.06 -9.58 -2.05
C ASP A 33 7.47 -9.43 -2.64
N ALA A 34 7.59 -9.57 -3.97
CA ALA A 34 8.87 -9.42 -4.64
C ALA A 34 9.42 -7.97 -4.56
N THR A 35 8.55 -6.96 -4.53
CA THR A 35 8.96 -5.57 -4.32
C THR A 35 9.40 -5.27 -2.89
N ALA A 36 8.96 -6.05 -1.90
CA ALA A 36 9.43 -5.89 -0.52
C ALA A 36 10.92 -6.24 -0.36
N PHE A 37 11.44 -7.12 -1.22
CA PHE A 37 12.85 -7.55 -1.22
C PHE A 37 13.72 -6.84 -2.25
N SER A 38 13.11 -6.12 -3.19
CA SER A 38 13.80 -5.46 -4.30
C SER A 38 13.74 -3.95 -4.14
N SER A 39 14.88 -3.28 -4.30
CA SER A 39 14.90 -1.82 -4.39
C SER A 39 14.54 -1.42 -5.82
N GLY A 40 13.28 -1.06 -6.04
CA GLY A 40 12.78 -0.63 -7.35
C GLY A 40 13.53 0.58 -7.89
N VAL A 41 13.59 0.70 -9.21
CA VAL A 41 14.17 1.84 -9.92
C VAL A 41 13.09 2.90 -10.11
N ASN A 42 13.35 4.11 -9.64
CA ASN A 42 12.44 5.22 -9.84
C ASN A 42 12.53 5.71 -11.29
N ARG A 43 11.43 5.64 -12.03
CA ARG A 43 11.36 6.08 -13.44
C ARG A 43 9.99 6.68 -13.73
N GLN A 44 9.97 7.84 -14.38
CA GLN A 44 8.72 8.55 -14.76
C GLN A 44 7.76 8.80 -13.58
N GLY A 45 8.28 9.00 -12.36
CA GLY A 45 7.45 9.20 -11.17
C GLY A 45 6.83 7.93 -10.59
N TYR A 46 7.14 6.74 -11.13
CA TYR A 46 6.72 5.44 -10.62
C TYR A 46 7.89 4.55 -10.24
N ARG A 47 7.64 3.62 -9.31
CA ARG A 47 8.62 2.65 -8.81
C ARG A 47 8.58 1.40 -9.68
N TRP A 48 9.58 1.25 -10.54
CA TRP A 48 9.67 0.13 -11.47
C TRP A 48 10.48 -1.01 -10.89
N PHE A 49 9.96 -2.21 -11.07
CA PHE A 49 10.57 -3.46 -10.65
C PHE A 49 10.68 -4.38 -11.86
N THR A 50 11.82 -5.07 -11.94
CA THR A 50 12.06 -6.07 -12.98
C THR A 50 12.15 -7.42 -12.30
N LEU A 51 11.24 -8.32 -12.66
CA LEU A 51 11.21 -9.71 -12.20
C LEU A 51 11.49 -10.66 -13.36
N GLN A 52 12.26 -11.72 -13.11
CA GLN A 52 12.45 -12.76 -14.12
C GLN A 52 11.19 -13.63 -14.21
N ARG A 53 10.84 -14.05 -15.44
CA ARG A 53 9.75 -14.99 -15.70
C ARG A 53 9.97 -16.31 -14.97
N SER A 54 11.21 -16.77 -14.89
CA SER A 54 11.58 -17.99 -14.18
C SER A 54 11.30 -17.90 -12.68
N GLU A 55 11.51 -16.73 -12.06
CA GLU A 55 11.17 -16.50 -10.66
C GLU A 55 9.66 -16.51 -10.42
N LEU A 56 8.90 -15.84 -11.30
CA LEU A 56 7.44 -15.89 -11.26
C LEU A 56 6.94 -17.33 -11.41
N GLN A 57 7.48 -18.08 -12.37
CA GLN A 57 7.07 -19.46 -12.63
C GLN A 57 7.47 -20.41 -11.49
N SER A 58 8.59 -20.15 -10.81
CA SER A 58 8.98 -20.89 -9.61
C SER A 58 8.03 -20.63 -8.44
N ARG A 59 7.52 -19.40 -8.28
CA ARG A 59 6.57 -19.01 -7.22
C ARG A 59 5.11 -19.40 -7.55
N LEU A 60 4.79 -19.50 -8.84
CA LEU A 60 3.45 -19.76 -9.36
C LEU A 60 3.48 -20.94 -10.36
N PRO A 61 3.83 -22.17 -9.91
CA PRO A 61 4.00 -23.32 -10.80
C PRO A 61 2.68 -23.84 -11.41
N PHE A 62 1.55 -23.32 -10.94
CA PHE A 62 0.21 -23.69 -11.41
C PHE A 62 -0.24 -22.94 -12.67
N TRP A 63 0.45 -21.86 -13.06
CA TRP A 63 0.14 -21.10 -14.28
C TRP A 63 1.15 -21.36 -15.39
N ASN A 64 0.63 -21.46 -16.62
CA ASN A 64 1.45 -21.48 -17.83
C ASN A 64 1.88 -20.06 -18.23
N GLN A 65 2.86 -19.96 -19.11
CA GLN A 65 3.33 -18.67 -19.65
C GLN A 65 2.21 -17.81 -20.25
N HIS A 66 1.25 -18.45 -20.92
CA HIS A 66 0.09 -17.78 -21.50
C HIS A 66 -0.86 -17.24 -20.41
N GLU A 67 -1.13 -18.01 -19.36
CA GLU A 67 -1.98 -17.58 -18.25
C GLU A 67 -1.34 -16.40 -17.52
N LEU A 68 -0.06 -16.49 -17.18
CA LEU A 68 0.67 -15.41 -16.54
C LEU A 68 0.65 -14.11 -17.38
N GLN A 69 0.82 -14.24 -18.70
CA GLN A 69 0.74 -13.13 -19.63
C GLN A 69 -0.68 -12.55 -19.69
N ARG A 70 -1.71 -13.39 -19.77
CA ARG A 70 -3.12 -12.99 -19.77
C ARG A 70 -3.48 -12.23 -18.49
N ILE A 71 -3.15 -12.79 -17.32
CA ILE A 71 -3.43 -12.21 -16.00
C ILE A 71 -2.68 -10.89 -15.84
N SER A 72 -1.39 -10.82 -16.20
CA SER A 72 -0.61 -9.58 -16.16
C SER A 72 -1.21 -8.48 -17.04
N LYS A 73 -1.71 -8.85 -18.22
CA LYS A 73 -2.36 -7.93 -19.14
C LYS A 73 -3.69 -7.44 -18.56
N ASN A 74 -4.47 -8.31 -17.93
CA ASN A 74 -5.72 -7.92 -17.27
C ASN A 74 -5.43 -6.94 -16.12
N LEU A 75 -4.43 -7.23 -15.30
CA LEU A 75 -3.98 -6.36 -14.21
C LEU A 75 -3.54 -4.96 -14.68
N LYS A 76 -2.89 -4.91 -15.86
CA LYS A 76 -2.55 -3.66 -16.55
C LYS A 76 -3.80 -2.93 -17.05
N ASP A 77 -4.73 -3.65 -17.67
CA ASP A 77 -5.97 -3.10 -18.23
C ASP A 77 -6.88 -2.53 -17.13
N GLN A 78 -6.91 -3.19 -15.97
CA GLN A 78 -7.56 -2.71 -14.74
C GLN A 78 -6.88 -1.48 -14.13
N GLY A 79 -5.70 -1.06 -14.62
CA GLY A 79 -4.97 0.11 -14.14
C GLY A 79 -4.35 -0.04 -12.74
N ILE A 80 -4.22 -1.27 -12.25
CA ILE A 80 -3.66 -1.56 -10.92
C ILE A 80 -2.12 -1.54 -10.98
N ILE A 81 -1.55 -2.04 -12.07
CA ILE A 81 -0.12 -2.01 -12.34
C ILE A 81 0.17 -1.44 -13.73
N LEU A 82 1.34 -0.83 -13.89
CA LEU A 82 1.89 -0.40 -15.16
C LEU A 82 2.88 -1.48 -15.65
N ILE A 83 2.83 -1.83 -16.93
CA ILE A 83 3.78 -2.78 -17.55
C ILE A 83 4.38 -2.13 -18.79
N GLU A 84 5.72 -2.01 -18.80
CA GLU A 84 6.54 -1.48 -19.90
C GLU A 84 7.27 -2.61 -20.66
N SER A 85 7.42 -3.79 -20.07
CA SER A 85 8.03 -4.93 -20.75
C SER A 85 7.17 -5.48 -21.88
N ALA A 86 7.85 -6.05 -22.89
CA ALA A 86 7.20 -6.84 -23.93
C ALA A 86 6.49 -8.08 -23.34
N PRO A 87 5.56 -8.70 -24.09
CA PRO A 87 4.80 -9.84 -23.59
C PRO A 87 5.71 -10.90 -22.97
N LEU A 88 5.31 -11.47 -21.83
CA LEU A 88 6.01 -12.58 -21.16
C LEU A 88 6.24 -13.80 -22.07
N THR A 89 5.58 -13.87 -23.24
CA THR A 89 5.82 -14.85 -24.30
C THR A 89 7.08 -14.60 -25.12
N GLN A 90 7.53 -13.35 -25.23
CA GLN A 90 8.70 -12.91 -25.99
C GLN A 90 9.85 -12.43 -25.12
N SER A 91 9.58 -12.05 -23.86
CA SER A 91 10.58 -11.58 -22.91
C SER A 91 10.66 -12.48 -21.68
N GLU A 92 11.89 -12.76 -21.24
CA GLU A 92 12.14 -13.49 -20.00
C GLU A 92 12.00 -12.60 -18.75
N GLN A 93 11.69 -11.32 -18.92
CA GLN A 93 11.63 -10.33 -17.84
C GLN A 93 10.31 -9.56 -17.89
N LEU A 94 9.68 -9.41 -16.73
CA LEU A 94 8.52 -8.57 -16.49
C LEU A 94 8.98 -7.28 -15.80
N SER A 95 8.91 -6.17 -16.50
CA SER A 95 9.12 -4.84 -15.94
C SER A 95 7.77 -4.21 -15.66
N PHE A 96 7.45 -4.09 -14.38
CA PHE A 96 6.19 -3.55 -13.90
C PHE A 96 6.41 -2.45 -12.87
N ALA A 97 5.44 -1.57 -12.70
CA ALA A 97 5.38 -0.64 -11.60
C ALA A 97 3.99 -0.71 -10.97
N MET A 98 3.91 -0.57 -9.64
CA MET A 98 2.63 -0.33 -8.98
C MET A 98 2.09 1.02 -9.42
N ASN A 99 0.78 1.17 -9.56
CA ASN A 99 0.14 2.46 -9.81
C ASN A 99 0.13 3.34 -8.55
N GLU A 100 1.29 3.45 -7.90
CA GLU A 100 1.56 4.33 -6.77
C GLU A 100 2.67 5.30 -7.19
N PRO A 101 2.34 6.58 -7.44
CA PRO A 101 3.34 7.56 -7.82
C PRO A 101 4.28 7.82 -6.63
N ILE A 102 5.59 7.72 -6.87
CA ILE A 102 6.65 8.05 -5.89
C ILE A 102 6.59 9.55 -5.54
N ASP A 103 6.13 10.36 -6.49
CA ASP A 103 5.97 11.82 -6.40
C ASP A 103 4.50 12.19 -6.12
N ALA A 104 3.78 11.39 -5.32
CA ALA A 104 2.68 11.98 -4.58
C ALA A 104 3.31 13.10 -3.74
N PRO A 105 2.96 14.39 -3.97
CA PRO A 105 3.61 15.47 -3.26
C PRO A 105 3.36 15.24 -1.77
N ALA A 106 4.42 14.92 -1.03
CA ALA A 106 4.55 15.47 0.29
C ALA A 106 4.33 16.97 0.11
N PRO A 107 3.31 17.58 0.74
CA PRO A 107 3.05 19.01 0.58
C PRO A 107 4.33 19.74 0.95
N LYS A 108 5.06 20.23 -0.06
CA LYS A 108 6.21 21.10 0.14
C LYS A 108 5.67 22.30 0.92
N PRO A 109 6.15 22.60 2.12
CA PRO A 109 5.79 23.83 2.81
C PRO A 109 6.39 24.98 1.99
N GLU A 110 5.58 25.54 1.10
CA GLU A 110 5.87 26.80 0.44
C GLU A 110 5.99 27.85 1.56
N PRO A 111 7.11 28.61 1.63
CA PRO A 111 7.35 29.53 2.72
C PRO A 111 6.26 30.61 2.72
N ALA A 112 5.40 30.55 3.74
CA ALA A 112 4.31 31.47 3.96
C ALA A 112 4.83 32.91 3.99
N GLN A 113 4.42 33.70 2.98
CA GLN A 113 4.41 35.15 3.08
C GLN A 113 3.38 35.53 4.18
N PRO A 114 3.68 36.49 5.06
CA PRO A 114 2.77 36.84 6.15
C PRO A 114 1.54 37.59 5.63
N ALA A 115 0.44 36.87 5.43
CA ALA A 115 -0.86 37.47 5.13
C ALA A 115 -1.55 37.94 6.42
N VAL A 116 -1.76 39.25 6.47
CA VAL A 116 -2.35 40.03 7.55
C VAL A 116 -3.82 39.65 7.77
N MET A 117 -4.22 39.54 9.06
CA MET A 117 -5.58 39.50 9.62
C MET A 117 -6.74 39.85 8.67
N ARG A 118 -7.72 38.95 8.54
CA ARG A 118 -9.15 39.27 8.35
C ARG A 118 -10.05 38.08 8.73
N GLN A 119 -11.20 38.43 9.29
CA GLN A 119 -12.02 37.68 10.25
C GLN A 119 -13.08 36.74 9.64
N SER A 120 -13.42 35.69 10.41
CA SER A 120 -14.75 35.07 10.66
C SER A 120 -15.66 34.56 9.53
N ARG A 121 -15.87 33.22 9.44
CA ARG A 121 -17.13 32.46 9.75
C ARG A 121 -17.04 30.97 9.37
N PRO A 122 -17.96 30.09 9.88
CA PRO A 122 -17.75 28.65 10.00
C PRO A 122 -18.18 27.88 8.76
N ALA A 123 -17.39 26.90 8.37
CA ALA A 123 -17.81 25.81 7.50
C ALA A 123 -17.15 24.53 8.00
N ALA A 124 -17.98 23.55 8.34
CA ALA A 124 -17.55 22.21 8.72
C ALA A 124 -16.62 21.65 7.63
N ALA A 125 -15.39 21.34 8.01
CA ALA A 125 -14.40 20.70 7.15
C ALA A 125 -14.34 19.19 7.46
N PRO A 126 -14.24 18.33 6.44
CA PRO A 126 -14.21 16.86 6.56
C PRO A 126 -12.95 16.37 7.31
N PRO A 127 -12.98 15.15 7.90
CA PRO A 127 -11.86 14.65 8.68
C PRO A 127 -10.62 14.48 7.81
N ALA A 128 -9.58 15.24 8.16
CA ALA A 128 -8.29 15.22 7.51
C ALA A 128 -7.66 13.83 7.65
N ARG A 129 -7.19 13.31 6.52
CA ARG A 129 -6.47 12.04 6.39
C ARG A 129 -5.17 12.13 7.18
N ARG A 130 -4.98 11.16 8.08
CA ARG A 130 -3.82 10.99 8.95
C ARG A 130 -2.58 10.66 8.11
N SER A 131 -1.77 11.67 7.81
CA SER A 131 -0.34 11.47 7.52
C SER A 131 0.42 11.41 8.85
N ALA A 132 1.39 10.50 8.94
CA ALA A 132 2.27 10.32 10.09
C ALA A 132 3.14 11.58 10.31
N ASN A 133 2.61 12.57 11.03
CA ASN A 133 3.41 13.56 11.72
C ASN A 133 3.89 12.95 13.02
N LEU A 134 5.16 13.17 13.37
CA LEU A 134 5.66 13.03 14.74
C LEU A 134 4.62 13.66 15.68
N LEU A 135 4.09 12.86 16.61
CA LEU A 135 3.06 13.32 17.53
C LEU A 135 3.64 14.50 18.31
N ALA A 136 2.97 15.65 18.27
CA ALA A 136 3.36 16.80 19.09
C ALA A 136 3.33 16.39 20.58
N GLU A 137 4.20 16.94 21.42
CA GLU A 137 4.27 16.63 22.87
C GLU A 137 2.93 16.79 23.61
N ASN A 138 1.99 17.55 23.05
CA ASN A 138 0.63 17.77 23.55
C ASN A 138 -0.44 17.01 22.74
N TRP A 139 -0.07 15.97 21.99
CA TRP A 139 -1.01 15.18 21.20
C TRP A 139 -2.00 14.45 22.09
N GLN A 140 -3.27 14.50 21.71
CA GLN A 140 -4.37 13.83 22.41
C GLN A 140 -5.20 13.08 21.36
N PRO A 141 -5.55 11.81 21.58
CA PRO A 141 -6.42 11.09 20.66
C PRO A 141 -7.80 11.73 20.61
N ASP A 142 -8.44 11.73 19.43
CA ASP A 142 -9.80 12.22 19.25
C ASP A 142 -10.79 11.54 20.22
N GLU A 143 -11.68 12.33 20.84
CA GLU A 143 -12.70 11.80 21.74
C GLU A 143 -13.66 10.81 21.07
N ASP A 144 -13.93 11.01 19.77
CA ASP A 144 -14.74 10.10 18.97
C ASP A 144 -14.05 8.74 18.77
N LEU A 145 -12.72 8.74 18.61
CA LEU A 145 -11.92 7.52 18.56
C LEU A 145 -11.98 6.78 19.91
N LEU A 146 -11.88 7.51 21.02
CA LEU A 146 -11.98 6.93 22.36
C LEU A 146 -13.36 6.32 22.64
N GLN A 147 -14.45 6.95 22.17
CA GLN A 147 -15.79 6.34 22.21
C GLN A 147 -15.85 5.06 21.40
N LEU A 148 -15.34 5.08 20.18
CA LEU A 148 -15.41 3.93 19.27
C LEU A 148 -14.59 2.75 19.81
N MET A 149 -13.43 3.01 20.42
CA MET A 149 -12.64 1.99 21.11
C MET A 149 -13.35 1.42 22.34
N ALA A 150 -14.03 2.25 23.12
CA ALA A 150 -14.81 1.79 24.27
C ALA A 150 -16.01 0.93 23.83
N LEU A 151 -16.71 1.33 22.77
CA LEU A 151 -17.91 0.66 22.29
C LEU A 151 -17.62 -0.63 21.52
N ASN A 152 -16.60 -0.65 20.67
CA ASN A 152 -16.34 -1.80 19.79
C ASN A 152 -15.27 -2.76 20.34
N HIS A 153 -14.39 -2.27 21.21
CA HIS A 153 -13.25 -3.06 21.69
C HIS A 153 -13.21 -3.18 23.22
N ASN A 154 -14.21 -2.62 23.93
CA ASN A 154 -14.31 -2.65 25.39
C ASN A 154 -13.06 -2.08 26.10
N ILE A 155 -12.36 -1.16 25.43
CA ILE A 155 -11.15 -0.49 25.95
C ILE A 155 -11.60 0.78 26.68
N PRO A 156 -11.46 0.86 28.01
CA PRO A 156 -11.87 2.03 28.76
C PRO A 156 -10.97 3.23 28.44
N ARG A 157 -11.57 4.43 28.42
CA ARG A 157 -10.90 5.68 28.03
C ARG A 157 -9.63 5.96 28.85
N ASP A 158 -9.68 5.67 30.14
CA ASP A 158 -8.57 5.87 31.08
C ASP A 158 -7.32 5.06 30.67
N PHE A 159 -7.52 3.80 30.28
CA PHE A 159 -6.46 2.92 29.79
C PHE A 159 -5.84 3.44 28.50
N ALA A 160 -6.64 3.90 27.54
CA ALA A 160 -6.14 4.45 26.29
C ALA A 160 -5.29 5.71 26.50
N LEU A 161 -5.64 6.55 27.48
CA LEU A 161 -4.88 7.75 27.83
C LEU A 161 -3.59 7.43 28.60
N GLN A 162 -3.56 6.37 29.41
CA GLN A 162 -2.32 5.92 30.07
C GLN A 162 -1.28 5.41 29.08
N GLN A 163 -1.71 4.75 28.00
CA GLN A 163 -0.79 4.26 26.97
C GLN A 163 -0.23 5.39 26.08
N ARG A 164 -0.72 6.62 26.22
CA ARG A 164 -0.27 7.79 25.44
C ARG A 164 1.22 8.07 25.56
N GLU A 165 1.80 7.86 26.75
CA GLU A 165 3.22 8.16 26.99
C GLU A 165 4.15 7.24 26.19
N ASP A 166 3.74 6.01 25.91
CA ASP A 166 4.48 5.06 25.07
C ASP A 166 4.54 5.52 23.60
N PHE A 167 3.48 6.18 23.12
CA PHE A 167 3.39 6.71 21.75
C PHE A 167 4.18 8.01 21.52
N LEU A 168 4.65 8.68 22.59
CA LEU A 168 5.45 9.91 22.49
C LEU A 168 6.96 9.66 22.47
N LEU A 169 7.41 8.41 22.68
CA LEU A 169 8.83 8.05 22.87
C LEU A 169 9.54 7.47 21.62
N TYR A 170 8.95 7.59 20.42
CA TYR A 170 9.53 7.09 19.17
C TYR A 170 9.39 8.10 18.02
#